data_AF-A0A1F4QXC6-F1
#
_entry.id   AF-A0A1F4QXC6-F1
#
_cell.length_a   1.000
_cell.length_b   1.000
_cell.length_c   1.000
_cell.angle_alpha   90.00
_cell.angle_beta   90.00
_cell.angle_gamma   90.00
#
_symmetry.space_group_name_H-M   'P 1'
#
loop_
_entity.id
_entity.type
_entity.pdbx_description
1 polymer ?
#
loop_
_entity_poly.entity_id
_entity_poly.type
_entity_poly.pdbx_seq_one_letter_code
_entity_poly.pdbx_strand_id
1 'polypeptide(L)'
;MSAAPAAEVHRDPGGPPAILTEAVDDAQLLLAYAAEHGKGIDVEATRIIIGSRRLRDGGGNEDGAEVAFWLAFDKLARALAPVTVLSLKTFARREPDRSLSARLVRRLLGTAGGQSAAQGAMRRIRRWALLTLVVLVASQIYWVVGATLTRDIPGLLKEVRDRQVKLHELKGRLGEAAARALEVTQLEAEIDNQEIPVLVHYEILQAWNNVWQAERLRRFFGPLPAQTTTAYQNLLKELITAQFVLSALQQYLLPLLYGLLGAVIYVLRTLAADIKARSYTPDAEVGYRLRMVMGALGGLVVSSFVAADTSAATLKTLSPFALAFATGYSVEILFAILDRFITAFSRQEGTGPAPPRR
;
A
#
# COMPACT_ATOMS: atom_id res chain seq x y z
N MET A 1 -26.97 -23.71 -30.45
CA MET A 1 -27.67 -22.59 -29.79
C MET A 1 -29.01 -23.11 -29.29
N SER A 2 -29.07 -23.54 -28.04
CA SER A 2 -30.31 -23.92 -27.36
C SER A 2 -30.30 -23.15 -26.04
N ALA A 3 -31.15 -22.14 -25.96
CA ALA A 3 -31.28 -21.30 -24.78
C ALA A 3 -32.02 -22.10 -23.71
N ALA A 4 -31.36 -22.29 -22.56
CA ALA A 4 -32.00 -22.83 -21.36
C ALA A 4 -33.09 -21.85 -20.88
N PRO A 5 -34.27 -22.33 -20.44
CA PRO A 5 -35.31 -21.45 -19.96
C PRO A 5 -34.89 -20.83 -18.62
N ALA A 6 -35.06 -19.52 -18.51
CA ALA A 6 -34.92 -18.78 -17.27
C ALA A 6 -35.86 -19.41 -16.23
N ALA A 7 -35.30 -19.82 -15.09
CA ALA A 7 -36.08 -20.26 -13.94
C ALA A 7 -36.94 -19.09 -13.46
N GLU A 8 -38.21 -19.08 -13.86
CA GLU A 8 -39.23 -18.25 -13.23
C GLU A 8 -39.31 -18.66 -11.76
N VAL A 9 -38.89 -17.74 -10.90
CA VAL A 9 -39.09 -17.82 -9.45
C VAL A 9 -40.60 -17.83 -9.22
N HIS A 10 -41.14 -19.03 -8.96
CA HIS A 10 -42.52 -19.26 -8.56
C HIS A 10 -42.77 -18.46 -7.27
N ARG A 11 -43.39 -17.28 -7.39
CA ARG A 11 -43.86 -16.50 -6.24
C ARG A 11 -45.18 -17.10 -5.78
N ASP A 12 -45.15 -17.75 -4.63
CA ASP A 12 -46.34 -18.18 -3.91
C ASP A 12 -47.15 -16.92 -3.49
N PRO A 13 -48.38 -16.70 -4.00
CA PRO A 13 -49.12 -15.45 -3.79
C PRO A 13 -49.77 -15.31 -2.40
N GLY A 14 -49.64 -16.32 -1.53
CA GLY A 14 -50.19 -16.32 -0.17
C GLY A 14 -49.16 -16.26 0.97
N GLY A 15 -47.86 -16.22 0.66
CA GLY A 15 -46.79 -16.18 1.66
C GLY A 15 -46.39 -14.75 2.07
N PRO A 16 -45.86 -14.53 3.28
CA PRO A 16 -45.29 -13.25 3.67
C PRO A 16 -44.15 -12.85 2.70
N PRO A 17 -43.94 -11.55 2.45
CA PRO A 17 -42.90 -11.10 1.53
C PRO A 17 -41.52 -11.61 1.98
N ALA A 18 -40.69 -12.07 1.03
CA ALA A 18 -39.38 -12.68 1.31
C ALA A 18 -38.47 -11.79 2.18
N ILE A 19 -38.61 -10.46 2.06
CA ILE A 19 -37.89 -9.46 2.84
C ILE A 19 -38.28 -9.50 4.33
N LEU A 20 -39.57 -9.67 4.65
CA LEU A 20 -40.06 -9.73 6.03
C LEU A 20 -39.57 -11.01 6.71
N THR A 21 -39.57 -12.12 5.98
CA THR A 21 -39.07 -13.41 6.49
C THR A 21 -37.58 -13.31 6.87
N GLU A 22 -36.75 -12.73 5.99
CA GLU A 22 -35.33 -12.50 6.28
C GLU A 22 -35.14 -11.53 7.47
N ALA A 23 -35.93 -10.45 7.53
CA ALA A 23 -35.85 -9.48 8.61
C ALA A 23 -36.20 -10.07 9.99
N VAL A 24 -37.17 -10.99 10.06
CA VAL A 24 -37.54 -11.68 11.31
C VAL A 24 -36.43 -12.59 11.80
N ASP A 25 -35.78 -13.34 10.89
CA ASP A 25 -34.62 -14.18 11.25
C ASP A 25 -33.43 -13.31 11.72
N ASP A 26 -33.24 -12.16 11.09
CA ASP A 26 -32.21 -11.18 11.42
C ASP A 26 -32.43 -10.53 12.81
N ALA A 27 -33.67 -10.23 13.14
CA ALA A 27 -34.08 -9.72 14.44
C ALA A 27 -33.82 -10.74 15.56
N GLN A 28 -34.08 -12.02 15.30
CA GLN A 28 -33.81 -13.10 16.26
C GLN A 28 -32.31 -13.27 16.51
N LEU A 29 -31.47 -13.15 15.47
CA LEU A 29 -30.01 -13.21 15.62
C LEU A 29 -29.49 -12.08 16.51
N LEU A 30 -29.99 -10.87 16.32
CA LEU A 30 -29.65 -9.71 17.15
C LEU A 30 -30.10 -9.88 18.61
N LEU A 31 -31.30 -10.41 18.82
CA LEU A 31 -31.84 -10.65 20.17
C LEU A 31 -31.02 -11.71 20.92
N ALA A 32 -30.65 -12.81 20.24
CA ALA A 32 -29.80 -13.85 20.80
C ALA A 32 -28.43 -13.30 21.23
N TYR A 33 -27.82 -12.46 20.38
CA TYR A 33 -26.56 -11.79 20.68
C TYR A 33 -26.66 -10.86 21.90
N ALA A 34 -27.73 -10.07 21.98
CA ALA A 34 -27.95 -9.15 23.07
C ALA A 34 -28.14 -9.87 24.41
N ALA A 35 -28.87 -11.00 24.41
CA ALA A 35 -29.03 -11.86 25.58
C ALA A 35 -27.69 -12.48 26.01
N GLU A 36 -26.87 -12.96 25.06
CA GLU A 36 -25.54 -13.54 25.34
C GLU A 36 -24.57 -12.53 25.97
N HIS A 37 -24.65 -11.26 25.57
CA HIS A 37 -23.73 -10.20 26.01
C HIS A 37 -24.32 -9.30 27.11
N GLY A 38 -25.48 -9.66 27.67
CA GLY A 38 -26.10 -8.94 28.78
C GLY A 38 -26.51 -7.50 28.46
N LYS A 39 -26.81 -7.17 27.19
CA LYS A 39 -27.33 -5.85 26.83
C LYS A 39 -28.80 -5.75 27.22
N GLY A 40 -29.13 -4.81 28.10
CA GLY A 40 -30.52 -4.54 28.48
C GLY A 40 -31.32 -4.01 27.30
N ILE A 41 -32.30 -4.80 26.84
CA ILE A 41 -33.27 -4.40 25.82
C ILE A 41 -34.62 -4.22 26.49
N ASP A 42 -35.40 -3.28 25.98
CA ASP A 42 -36.79 -3.07 26.35
C ASP A 42 -37.62 -4.38 26.25
N VAL A 43 -38.38 -4.65 27.31
CA VAL A 43 -39.19 -5.86 27.45
C VAL A 43 -40.30 -5.90 26.39
N GLU A 44 -40.83 -4.73 26.01
CA GLU A 44 -41.87 -4.61 24.99
C GLU A 44 -41.32 -4.95 23.60
N ALA A 45 -40.18 -4.35 23.20
CA ALA A 45 -39.49 -4.68 21.96
C ALA A 45 -39.13 -6.17 21.86
N THR A 46 -38.66 -6.77 22.97
CA THR A 46 -38.34 -8.20 23.03
C THR A 46 -39.56 -9.08 22.79
N ARG A 47 -40.70 -8.74 23.39
CA ARG A 47 -41.97 -9.48 23.22
C ARG A 47 -42.45 -9.42 21.78
N ILE A 48 -42.39 -8.25 21.14
CA ILE A 48 -42.81 -8.05 19.74
C ILE A 48 -41.92 -8.88 18.80
N ILE A 49 -40.61 -8.91 19.01
CA ILE A 49 -39.67 -9.66 18.16
C ILE A 49 -39.79 -11.18 18.35
N ILE A 50 -40.09 -11.67 19.56
CA ILE A 50 -40.37 -13.10 19.75
C ILE A 50 -41.72 -13.47 19.11
N GLY A 51 -42.71 -12.57 19.19
CA GLY A 51 -44.04 -12.74 18.59
C GLY A 51 -44.04 -12.71 17.06
N SER A 52 -43.08 -12.01 16.43
CA SER A 52 -42.99 -11.89 14.97
C SER A 52 -42.66 -13.19 14.24
N ARG A 53 -42.33 -14.28 14.95
CA ARG A 53 -42.28 -15.64 14.37
C ARG A 53 -43.56 -16.03 13.66
N ARG A 54 -44.72 -15.61 14.18
CA ARG A 54 -46.02 -15.92 13.58
C ARG A 54 -46.23 -15.21 12.24
N LEU A 55 -45.57 -14.06 12.03
CA LEU A 55 -45.58 -13.33 10.75
C LEU A 55 -44.84 -14.10 9.64
N ARG A 56 -43.86 -14.93 10.02
CA ARG A 56 -43.12 -15.81 9.09
C ARG A 56 -43.97 -16.99 8.60
N ASP A 57 -44.79 -17.54 9.49
CA ASP A 57 -45.59 -18.74 9.20
C ASP A 57 -46.94 -18.39 8.52
N GLY A 58 -47.11 -17.14 8.05
CA GLY A 58 -48.32 -16.65 7.38
C GLY A 58 -49.50 -16.36 8.32
N GLY A 59 -49.32 -16.50 9.63
CA GLY A 59 -50.37 -16.46 10.65
C GLY A 59 -50.76 -15.08 11.18
N GLY A 60 -50.60 -14.01 10.39
CA GLY A 60 -50.92 -12.66 10.87
C GLY A 60 -50.68 -11.55 9.86
N ASN A 61 -51.53 -11.44 8.83
CA ASN A 61 -51.58 -10.27 7.95
C ASN A 61 -52.41 -9.14 8.59
N GLU A 62 -52.00 -8.68 9.77
CA GLU A 62 -52.48 -7.40 10.29
C GLU A 62 -51.38 -6.37 10.06
N ASP A 63 -51.62 -5.38 9.19
CA ASP A 63 -50.65 -4.33 8.84
C ASP A 63 -50.04 -3.66 10.10
N GLY A 64 -50.80 -3.60 11.20
CA GLY A 64 -50.34 -3.08 12.49
C GLY A 64 -49.24 -3.93 13.16
N ALA A 65 -49.24 -5.25 12.99
CA ALA A 65 -48.22 -6.14 13.55
C ALA A 65 -46.89 -6.01 12.81
N GLU A 66 -46.92 -5.80 11.49
CA GLU A 66 -45.72 -5.53 10.68
C GLU A 66 -45.10 -4.18 11.05
N VAL A 67 -45.90 -3.12 11.18
CA VAL A 67 -45.42 -1.80 11.61
C VAL A 67 -44.80 -1.86 13.02
N ALA A 68 -45.46 -2.56 13.96
CA ALA A 68 -44.92 -2.75 15.31
C ALA A 68 -43.60 -3.52 15.30
N PHE A 69 -43.46 -4.52 14.43
CA PHE A 69 -42.20 -5.25 14.24
C PHE A 69 -41.08 -4.34 13.75
N TRP A 70 -41.29 -3.53 12.71
CA TRP A 70 -40.26 -2.63 12.19
C TRP A 70 -39.80 -1.58 13.22
N LEU A 71 -40.72 -1.06 14.04
CA LEU A 71 -40.40 -0.14 15.13
C LEU A 71 -39.58 -0.84 16.24
N ALA A 72 -39.94 -2.07 16.60
CA ALA A 72 -39.18 -2.86 17.57
C ALA A 72 -37.79 -3.24 17.03
N PHE A 73 -37.69 -3.57 15.74
CA PHE A 73 -36.45 -3.88 15.07
C PHE A 73 -35.51 -2.67 15.01
N ASP A 74 -36.01 -1.47 14.68
CA ASP A 74 -35.22 -0.22 14.74
C ASP A 74 -34.70 0.07 16.16
N LYS A 75 -35.54 -0.07 17.19
CA LYS A 75 -35.13 0.08 18.59
C LYS A 75 -34.02 -0.92 18.96
N LEU A 76 -34.16 -2.18 18.57
CA LEU A 76 -33.17 -3.23 18.81
C LEU A 76 -31.85 -2.93 18.09
N ALA A 77 -31.90 -2.55 16.82
CA ALA A 77 -30.74 -2.20 16.01
C ALA A 77 -29.97 -1.01 16.61
N ARG A 78 -30.68 0.03 17.08
CA ARG A 78 -30.06 1.19 17.74
C ARG A 78 -29.39 0.82 19.07
N ALA A 79 -30.03 -0.03 19.89
CA ALA A 79 -29.46 -0.49 21.16
C ALA A 79 -28.19 -1.36 20.97
N LEU A 80 -28.11 -2.05 19.83
CA LEU A 80 -26.99 -2.93 19.51
C LEU A 80 -25.84 -2.26 18.75
N ALA A 81 -26.01 -1.02 18.26
CA ALA A 81 -24.94 -0.25 17.62
C ALA A 81 -23.64 -0.29 18.45
N PRO A 82 -22.46 -0.48 17.82
CA PRO A 82 -22.17 -0.58 16.38
C PRO A 82 -22.38 -1.98 15.75
N VAL A 83 -22.92 -2.97 16.49
CA VAL A 83 -23.10 -4.34 15.98
C VAL A 83 -24.35 -4.40 15.11
N THR A 84 -24.16 -4.84 13.85
CA THR A 84 -25.24 -5.00 12.86
C THR A 84 -25.52 -6.46 12.57
N VAL A 85 -26.70 -6.75 12.01
CA VAL A 85 -27.06 -8.09 11.53
C VAL A 85 -25.98 -8.64 10.59
N LEU A 86 -25.53 -7.82 9.64
CA LEU A 86 -24.49 -8.18 8.67
C LEU A 86 -23.20 -8.56 9.39
N SER A 87 -22.78 -7.79 10.41
CA SER A 87 -21.60 -8.14 11.20
C SER A 87 -21.76 -9.50 11.89
N LEU A 88 -22.90 -9.76 12.56
CA LEU A 88 -23.16 -11.04 13.21
C LEU A 88 -23.21 -12.21 12.23
N LYS A 89 -23.88 -12.05 11.08
CA LYS A 89 -23.90 -13.04 9.99
C LYS A 89 -22.47 -13.36 9.52
N THR A 90 -21.56 -12.39 9.48
CA THR A 90 -20.16 -12.63 9.06
C THR A 90 -19.33 -13.40 10.08
N PHE A 91 -19.62 -13.22 11.37
CA PHE A 91 -19.00 -14.02 12.43
C PHE A 91 -19.63 -15.41 12.55
N ALA A 92 -20.94 -15.54 12.30
CA ALA A 92 -21.68 -16.79 12.36
C ALA A 92 -21.43 -17.71 11.15
N ARG A 93 -21.28 -17.15 9.95
CA ARG A 93 -21.06 -17.92 8.71
C ARG A 93 -19.61 -18.45 8.67
N ARG A 94 -19.45 -19.75 8.94
CA ARG A 94 -18.19 -20.47 8.70
C ARG A 94 -18.11 -20.89 7.23
N GLU A 95 -17.32 -20.18 6.44
CA GLU A 95 -17.05 -20.57 5.06
C GLU A 95 -15.88 -21.58 5.00
N PRO A 96 -15.93 -22.58 4.10
CA PRO A 96 -14.83 -23.53 3.92
C PRO A 96 -13.59 -22.81 3.36
N ASP A 97 -12.46 -22.92 4.06
CA ASP A 97 -11.20 -22.25 3.70
C ASP A 97 -10.66 -22.77 2.35
N ARG A 98 -10.70 -21.92 1.31
CA ARG A 98 -10.22 -22.22 -0.04
C ARG A 98 -8.74 -21.86 -0.28
N SER A 99 -8.01 -21.39 0.73
CA SER A 99 -6.63 -20.92 0.57
C SER A 99 -5.65 -22.04 0.19
N LEU A 100 -4.54 -21.68 -0.48
CA LEU A 100 -3.47 -22.63 -0.86
C LEU A 100 -2.90 -23.37 0.37
N SER A 101 -2.72 -22.67 1.49
CA SER A 101 -2.34 -23.25 2.77
C SER A 101 -3.37 -24.24 3.30
N ALA A 102 -4.67 -23.96 3.15
CA ALA A 102 -5.73 -24.87 3.55
C ALA A 102 -5.84 -26.09 2.65
N ARG A 103 -5.54 -25.96 1.34
CA ARG A 103 -5.40 -27.12 0.44
C ARG A 103 -4.27 -28.03 0.91
N LEU A 104 -3.13 -27.44 1.29
CA LEU A 104 -1.96 -28.18 1.77
C LEU A 104 -2.26 -28.89 3.10
N VAL A 105 -2.87 -28.17 4.06
CA VAL A 105 -3.32 -28.72 5.34
C VAL A 105 -4.39 -29.79 5.16
N ARG A 106 -5.36 -29.60 4.26
CA ARG A 106 -6.39 -30.62 3.96
C ARG A 106 -5.79 -31.88 3.37
N ARG A 107 -4.73 -31.74 2.56
CA ARG A 107 -3.98 -32.86 1.96
C ARG A 107 -3.14 -33.62 2.99
N LEU A 108 -2.70 -32.96 4.07
CA LEU A 108 -1.85 -33.52 5.11
C LEU A 108 -2.59 -34.00 6.36
N LEU A 109 -3.63 -33.30 6.81
CA LEU A 109 -4.30 -33.49 8.11
C LEU A 109 -5.80 -33.85 8.00
N GLY A 110 -6.34 -34.05 6.80
CA GLY A 110 -7.70 -34.61 6.57
C GLY A 110 -8.88 -33.71 6.94
N THR A 111 -8.72 -32.70 7.81
CA THR A 111 -9.79 -31.77 8.20
C THR A 111 -9.34 -30.31 8.01
N ALA A 112 -10.09 -29.54 7.22
CA ALA A 112 -9.95 -28.09 7.13
C ALA A 112 -11.09 -27.44 7.92
N GLY A 113 -10.79 -26.83 9.08
CA GLY A 113 -11.77 -26.11 9.87
C GLY A 113 -12.36 -24.92 9.09
N GLY A 114 -13.69 -24.76 9.14
CA GLY A 114 -14.38 -23.60 8.56
C GLY A 114 -14.01 -22.31 9.29
N GLN A 115 -13.77 -21.24 8.55
CA GLN A 115 -13.33 -19.95 9.09
C GLN A 115 -14.41 -18.89 8.91
N SER A 116 -14.54 -17.98 9.87
CA SER A 116 -15.40 -16.80 9.71
C SER A 116 -14.79 -15.87 8.65
N ALA A 117 -15.65 -15.22 7.86
CA ALA A 117 -15.24 -14.26 6.83
C ALA A 117 -14.31 -13.16 7.37
N ALA A 118 -14.52 -12.71 8.62
CA ALA A 118 -13.68 -11.73 9.31
C ALA A 118 -12.24 -12.22 9.52
N GLN A 119 -12.05 -13.50 9.88
CA GLN A 119 -10.72 -14.09 10.04
C GLN A 119 -10.00 -14.24 8.68
N GLY A 120 -10.75 -14.51 7.62
CA GLY A 120 -10.24 -14.58 6.24
C GLY A 120 -9.73 -13.23 5.74
N ALA A 121 -10.45 -12.13 6.02
CA ALA A 121 -10.03 -10.77 5.69
C ALA A 121 -8.74 -10.38 6.43
N MET A 122 -8.65 -10.70 7.72
CA MET A 122 -7.45 -10.46 8.53
C MET A 122 -6.21 -11.16 7.98
N ARG A 123 -6.33 -12.43 7.55
CA ARG A 123 -5.21 -13.16 6.94
C ARG A 123 -4.76 -12.53 5.62
N ARG A 124 -5.70 -12.07 4.78
CA ARG A 124 -5.38 -11.39 3.52
C ARG A 124 -4.61 -10.11 3.78
N ILE A 125 -5.12 -9.24 4.64
CA ILE A 125 -4.48 -7.95 4.97
C ILE A 125 -3.13 -8.19 5.66
N ARG A 126 -3.02 -9.16 6.56
CA ARG A 126 -1.72 -9.54 7.17
C ARG A 126 -0.70 -10.02 6.12
N ARG A 127 -1.12 -10.81 5.13
CA ARG A 127 -0.23 -11.23 4.03
C ARG A 127 0.21 -10.04 3.19
N TRP A 128 -0.70 -9.12 2.86
CA TRP A 128 -0.36 -7.88 2.17
C TRP A 128 0.62 -7.04 2.97
N ALA A 129 0.42 -6.93 4.28
CA ALA A 129 1.32 -6.19 5.16
C ALA A 129 2.72 -6.78 5.20
N LEU A 130 2.83 -8.10 5.36
CA LEU A 130 4.10 -8.80 5.31
C LEU A 130 4.77 -8.66 3.93
N LEU A 131 3.99 -8.76 2.85
CA LEU A 131 4.50 -8.60 1.50
C LEU A 131 5.03 -7.18 1.28
N THR A 132 4.28 -6.14 1.65
CA THR A 132 4.72 -4.74 1.58
C THR A 132 5.98 -4.52 2.40
N LEU A 133 6.06 -5.08 3.62
CA LEU A 133 7.25 -4.98 4.47
C LEU A 133 8.47 -5.63 3.81
N VAL A 134 8.32 -6.86 3.30
CA VAL A 134 9.41 -7.58 2.62
C VAL A 134 9.86 -6.83 1.38
N VAL A 135 8.93 -6.34 0.57
CA VAL A 135 9.25 -5.53 -0.63
C VAL A 135 9.97 -4.23 -0.23
N LEU A 136 9.50 -3.54 0.81
CA LEU A 136 10.13 -2.31 1.30
C LEU A 136 11.55 -2.56 1.81
N VAL A 137 11.77 -3.60 2.62
CA VAL A 137 13.10 -3.97 3.11
C VAL A 137 14.02 -4.37 1.96
N ALA A 138 13.52 -5.17 1.00
CA ALA A 138 14.30 -5.54 -0.18
C ALA A 138 14.68 -4.31 -1.02
N SER A 139 13.75 -3.39 -1.26
CA SER A 139 14.01 -2.13 -1.97
C SER A 139 14.99 -1.23 -1.22
N GLN A 140 14.92 -1.17 0.12
CA GLN A 140 15.87 -0.43 0.94
C GLN A 140 17.28 -1.00 0.87
N ILE A 141 17.43 -2.32 1.07
CA ILE A 141 18.73 -2.99 0.97
C ILE A 141 19.32 -2.73 -0.43
N TYR A 142 18.49 -2.88 -1.47
CA TYR A 142 18.91 -2.63 -2.84
C TYR A 142 19.39 -1.19 -3.06
N TRP A 143 18.63 -0.21 -2.57
CA TRP A 143 18.99 1.21 -2.65
C TRP A 143 20.27 1.51 -1.88
N VAL A 144 20.42 1.02 -0.65
CA VAL A 144 21.63 1.23 0.18
C VAL A 144 22.86 0.68 -0.54
N VAL A 145 22.80 -0.56 -1.04
CA VAL A 145 23.92 -1.18 -1.77
C VAL A 145 24.31 -0.35 -2.99
N GLY A 146 23.34 0.08 -3.81
CA GLY A 146 23.64 0.91 -4.98
C GLY A 146 24.15 2.31 -4.60
N ALA A 147 23.63 2.92 -3.54
CA ALA A 147 24.07 4.22 -3.05
C ALA A 147 25.52 4.16 -2.52
N THR A 148 25.90 3.10 -1.81
CA THR A 148 27.30 2.87 -1.41
C THR A 148 28.18 2.70 -2.64
N LEU A 149 27.80 1.85 -3.59
CA LEU A 149 28.56 1.61 -4.82
C LEU A 149 28.77 2.89 -5.64
N THR A 150 27.77 3.75 -5.74
CA THR A 150 27.85 4.97 -6.58
C THR A 150 28.54 6.15 -5.91
N ARG A 151 28.68 6.16 -4.57
CA ARG A 151 29.27 7.28 -3.82
C ARG A 151 30.80 7.28 -3.87
N ASP A 152 31.42 6.11 -3.91
CA ASP A 152 32.88 5.98 -3.78
C ASP A 152 33.61 6.13 -5.13
N ILE A 153 32.94 5.79 -6.23
CA ILE A 153 33.55 5.72 -7.56
C ILE A 153 33.96 7.09 -8.15
N PRO A 154 33.21 8.20 -7.98
CA PRO A 154 33.64 9.52 -8.47
C PRO A 154 34.98 9.99 -7.89
N GLY A 155 35.27 9.62 -6.63
CA GLY A 155 36.54 9.92 -5.97
C GLY A 155 37.69 9.15 -6.60
N LEU A 156 37.52 7.84 -6.77
CA LEU A 156 38.49 6.96 -7.42
C LEU A 156 38.76 7.39 -8.87
N LEU A 157 37.71 7.74 -9.63
CA LEU A 157 37.83 8.26 -11.00
C LEU A 157 38.63 9.56 -11.07
N LYS A 158 38.42 10.46 -10.10
CA LYS A 158 39.17 11.72 -10.03
C LYS A 158 40.65 11.46 -9.74
N GLU A 159 40.96 10.57 -8.81
CA GLU A 159 42.34 10.24 -8.45
C GLU A 159 43.10 9.58 -9.61
N VAL A 160 42.48 8.63 -10.32
CA VAL A 160 43.05 8.00 -11.52
C VAL A 160 43.28 9.04 -12.62
N ARG A 161 42.31 9.93 -12.87
CA ARG A 161 42.44 10.99 -13.87
C ARG A 161 43.57 11.97 -13.52
N ASP A 162 43.65 12.41 -12.27
CA ASP A 162 44.67 13.36 -11.82
C ASP A 162 46.08 12.73 -11.93
N ARG A 163 46.22 11.41 -11.70
CA ARG A 163 47.47 10.67 -11.92
C ARG A 163 47.81 10.47 -13.40
N GLN A 164 46.83 10.19 -14.26
CA GLN A 164 47.04 10.10 -15.71
C GLN A 164 47.52 11.43 -16.30
N VAL A 165 46.95 12.55 -15.85
CA VAL A 165 47.39 13.90 -16.25
C VAL A 165 48.83 14.16 -15.83
N LYS A 166 49.20 13.81 -14.58
CA LYS A 166 50.59 13.91 -14.11
C LYS A 166 51.56 13.05 -14.93
N LEU A 167 51.17 11.83 -15.27
CA LEU A 167 51.99 10.95 -16.11
C LEU A 167 52.20 11.56 -17.50
N HIS A 168 51.15 12.14 -18.09
CA HIS A 168 51.22 12.76 -19.41
C HIS A 168 52.08 14.04 -19.40
N GLU A 169 51.98 14.84 -18.34
CA GLU A 169 52.84 16.01 -18.10
C GLU A 169 54.31 15.60 -17.90
N LEU A 170 54.56 14.56 -17.10
CA LEU A 170 55.90 13.99 -16.89
C LEU A 170 56.48 13.49 -18.20
N LYS A 171 55.73 12.72 -19.01
CA LYS A 171 56.14 12.24 -20.34
C LYS A 171 56.41 13.40 -21.31
N GLY A 172 55.61 14.45 -21.30
CA GLY A 172 55.84 15.66 -22.10
C GLY A 172 57.10 16.43 -21.69
N ARG A 173 57.46 16.39 -20.40
CA ARG A 173 58.70 16.97 -19.85
C ARG A 173 59.92 16.04 -19.95
N LEU A 174 59.73 14.80 -20.41
CA LEU A 174 60.71 13.71 -20.40
C LEU A 174 61.47 13.54 -21.71
N GLY A 175 61.42 14.52 -22.59
CA GLY A 175 62.13 14.48 -23.88
C GLY A 175 63.59 14.03 -23.78
N GLU A 176 64.29 14.16 -22.64
CA GLU A 176 65.74 13.88 -22.56
C GLU A 176 66.29 13.26 -21.24
N ALA A 177 65.50 12.78 -20.26
CA ALA A 177 66.06 12.36 -18.95
C ALA A 177 65.79 10.90 -18.53
N ALA A 178 66.83 10.06 -18.53
CA ALA A 178 66.78 8.65 -18.11
C ALA A 178 66.39 8.42 -16.64
N ALA A 179 66.71 9.35 -15.72
CA ALA A 179 66.33 9.24 -14.30
C ALA A 179 64.81 9.34 -14.07
N ARG A 180 64.09 10.05 -14.95
CA ARG A 180 62.61 10.16 -14.89
C ARG A 180 61.91 8.98 -15.58
N ALA A 181 62.62 8.18 -16.37
CA ALA A 181 62.06 6.95 -16.95
C ALA A 181 61.76 5.91 -15.85
N LEU A 182 62.55 5.90 -14.77
CA LEU A 182 62.28 5.09 -13.58
C LEU A 182 61.04 5.60 -12.82
N GLU A 183 60.86 6.92 -12.68
CA GLU A 183 59.66 7.50 -12.06
C GLU A 183 58.39 7.24 -12.89
N VAL A 184 58.48 7.30 -14.23
CA VAL A 184 57.36 6.96 -15.13
C VAL A 184 56.96 5.50 -14.98
N THR A 185 57.93 4.58 -14.95
CA THR A 185 57.63 3.15 -14.79
C THR A 185 57.08 2.82 -13.39
N GLN A 186 57.53 3.52 -12.35
CA GLN A 186 56.94 3.43 -11.01
C GLN A 186 55.50 3.97 -10.96
N LEU A 187 55.24 5.12 -11.60
CA LEU A 187 53.88 5.67 -11.71
C LEU A 187 52.97 4.78 -12.55
N GLU A 188 53.46 4.19 -13.64
CA GLU A 188 52.71 3.22 -14.46
C GLU A 188 52.33 2.00 -13.61
N ALA A 189 53.27 1.42 -12.86
CA ALA A 189 53.01 0.31 -11.96
C ALA A 189 52.03 0.67 -10.83
N GLU A 190 52.05 1.91 -10.33
CA GLU A 190 51.14 2.37 -9.29
C GLU A 190 49.73 2.69 -9.83
N ILE A 191 49.62 3.15 -11.07
CA ILE A 191 48.35 3.28 -11.79
C ILE A 191 47.74 1.89 -11.99
N ASP A 192 48.52 0.91 -12.46
CA ASP A 192 48.06 -0.47 -12.65
C ASP A 192 47.61 -1.11 -11.32
N ASN A 193 48.33 -0.87 -10.22
CA ASN A 193 47.93 -1.35 -8.89
C ASN A 193 46.63 -0.69 -8.38
N GLN A 194 46.36 0.56 -8.76
CA GLN A 194 45.11 1.25 -8.43
C GLN A 194 43.95 0.96 -9.42
N GLU A 195 44.24 0.45 -10.62
CA GLU A 195 43.21 -0.06 -11.54
C GLU A 195 42.49 -1.28 -10.97
N ILE A 196 43.18 -2.13 -10.20
CA ILE A 196 42.59 -3.34 -9.60
C ILE A 196 41.37 -3.02 -8.70
N PRO A 197 41.43 -2.10 -7.72
CA PRO A 197 40.25 -1.72 -6.94
C PRO A 197 39.14 -1.08 -7.79
N VAL A 198 39.47 -0.32 -8.84
CA VAL A 198 38.46 0.24 -9.76
C VAL A 198 37.76 -0.85 -10.56
N LEU A 199 38.49 -1.87 -11.01
CA LEU A 199 37.95 -3.03 -11.71
C LEU A 199 37.05 -3.88 -10.82
N VAL A 200 37.42 -4.10 -9.55
CA VAL A 200 36.57 -4.82 -8.58
C VAL A 200 35.26 -4.06 -8.32
N HIS A 201 35.31 -2.74 -8.18
CA HIS A 201 34.09 -1.93 -8.04
C HIS A 201 33.27 -1.90 -9.32
N TYR A 202 33.92 -1.94 -10.49
CA TYR A 202 33.27 -2.02 -11.80
C TYR A 202 32.50 -3.33 -12.00
N GLU A 203 33.08 -4.49 -11.67
CA GLU A 203 32.41 -5.79 -11.77
C GLU A 203 31.16 -5.86 -10.89
N ILE A 204 31.24 -5.35 -9.65
CA ILE A 204 30.10 -5.33 -8.72
C ILE A 204 29.02 -4.36 -9.23
N LEU A 205 29.40 -3.19 -9.73
CA LEU A 205 28.48 -2.21 -10.30
C LEU A 205 27.77 -2.77 -11.55
N GLN A 206 28.51 -3.44 -12.43
CA GLN A 206 27.98 -4.06 -13.63
C GLN A 206 27.03 -5.21 -13.30
N ALA A 207 27.38 -6.08 -12.34
CA ALA A 207 26.50 -7.15 -11.86
C ALA A 207 25.22 -6.59 -11.23
N TRP A 208 25.34 -5.51 -10.44
CA TRP A 208 24.20 -4.82 -9.84
C TRP A 208 23.31 -4.16 -10.91
N ASN A 209 23.90 -3.55 -11.94
CA ASN A 209 23.18 -2.85 -13.01
C ASN A 209 22.57 -3.81 -14.05
N ASN A 210 23.16 -4.99 -14.26
CA ASN A 210 22.63 -6.04 -15.14
C ASN A 210 21.20 -6.45 -14.79
N VAL A 211 20.81 -6.34 -13.51
CA VAL A 211 19.43 -6.57 -13.07
C VAL A 211 18.44 -5.65 -13.78
N TRP A 212 18.81 -4.38 -14.02
CA TRP A 212 17.99 -3.40 -14.72
C TRP A 212 18.20 -3.40 -16.22
N GLN A 213 19.39 -3.77 -16.69
CA GLN A 213 19.67 -3.90 -18.12
C GLN A 213 19.05 -5.15 -18.77
N ALA A 214 18.46 -6.05 -17.98
CA ALA A 214 17.69 -7.19 -18.48
C ALA A 214 16.62 -6.74 -19.51
N GLU A 215 16.49 -7.47 -20.60
CA GLU A 215 15.65 -7.16 -21.78
C GLU A 215 14.22 -6.70 -21.41
N ARG A 216 13.67 -7.29 -20.33
CA ARG A 216 12.33 -6.99 -19.82
C ARG A 216 12.21 -5.60 -19.20
N LEU A 217 13.24 -5.17 -18.46
CA LEU A 217 13.28 -3.85 -17.80
C LEU A 217 13.75 -2.77 -18.77
N ARG A 218 14.67 -3.10 -19.68
CA ARG A 218 15.14 -2.21 -20.75
C ARG A 218 14.02 -1.72 -21.67
N ARG A 219 13.02 -2.56 -21.95
CA ARG A 219 11.81 -2.14 -22.69
C ARG A 219 10.98 -1.08 -21.96
N PHE A 220 11.04 -1.03 -20.63
CA PHE A 220 10.23 -0.13 -19.82
C PHE A 220 10.92 1.23 -19.60
N PHE A 221 12.24 1.23 -19.39
CA PHE A 221 13.03 2.45 -19.16
C PHE A 221 13.62 3.08 -20.44
N GLY A 222 13.47 2.41 -21.59
CA GLY A 222 13.94 2.90 -22.89
C GLY A 222 15.39 2.51 -23.23
N PRO A 223 15.78 2.59 -24.51
CA PRO A 223 17.15 2.29 -24.93
C PRO A 223 18.11 3.35 -24.40
N LEU A 224 19.02 2.93 -23.53
CA LEU A 224 20.15 3.76 -23.11
C LEU A 224 21.00 4.15 -24.33
N PRO A 225 21.53 5.38 -24.39
CA PRO A 225 22.32 5.85 -25.52
C PRO A 225 23.50 4.91 -25.76
N ALA A 226 23.55 4.33 -26.96
CA ALA A 226 24.66 3.52 -27.40
C ALA A 226 25.82 4.45 -27.79
N GLN A 227 26.83 4.53 -26.93
CA GLN A 227 28.14 5.06 -27.31
C GLN A 227 29.14 3.91 -27.34
N THR A 228 29.88 3.86 -28.43
CA THR A 228 31.10 3.07 -28.60
C THR A 228 32.19 3.57 -27.65
N THR A 229 33.18 2.72 -27.35
CA THR A 229 34.54 2.99 -26.81
C THR A 229 34.88 2.79 -25.31
N THR A 230 36.16 2.39 -25.10
CA THR A 230 37.08 2.29 -23.94
C THR A 230 36.55 1.94 -22.52
N ALA A 231 37.29 1.10 -21.77
CA ALA A 231 36.94 0.63 -20.41
C ALA A 231 36.47 1.73 -19.44
N TYR A 232 37.09 2.92 -19.49
CA TYR A 232 36.70 4.10 -18.71
C TYR A 232 35.31 4.66 -19.06
N GLN A 233 34.96 4.75 -20.35
CA GLN A 233 33.65 5.25 -20.77
C GLN A 233 32.53 4.26 -20.45
N ASN A 234 32.82 2.95 -20.50
CA ASN A 234 31.90 1.92 -20.02
C ASN A 234 31.61 2.07 -18.53
N LEU A 235 32.62 2.34 -17.70
CA LEU A 235 32.45 2.57 -16.27
C LEU A 235 31.57 3.81 -15.99
N LEU A 236 31.80 4.92 -16.71
CA LEU A 236 30.97 6.11 -16.60
C LEU A 236 29.51 5.86 -16.99
N LYS A 237 29.28 5.08 -18.05
CA LYS A 237 27.93 4.71 -18.49
C LYS A 237 27.20 3.88 -17.43
N GLU A 238 27.87 2.89 -16.85
CA GLU A 238 27.32 2.05 -15.78
C GLU A 238 26.99 2.88 -14.53
N LEU A 239 27.84 3.85 -14.17
CA LEU A 239 27.59 4.78 -13.06
C LEU A 239 26.37 5.66 -13.25
N ILE A 240 26.26 6.32 -14.41
CA ILE A 240 25.15 7.23 -14.70
C ILE A 240 23.83 6.45 -14.68
N THR A 241 23.85 5.23 -15.22
CA THR A 241 22.69 4.33 -15.19
C THR A 241 22.29 3.99 -13.76
N ALA A 242 23.26 3.64 -12.92
CA ALA A 242 23.00 3.33 -11.51
C ALA A 242 22.45 4.54 -10.74
N GLN A 243 23.02 5.73 -10.93
CA GLN A 243 22.56 6.97 -10.30
C GLN A 243 21.12 7.33 -10.71
N PHE A 244 20.79 7.18 -11.99
CA PHE A 244 19.43 7.42 -12.47
C PHE A 244 18.42 6.49 -11.79
N VAL A 245 18.72 5.19 -11.74
CA VAL A 245 17.85 4.20 -11.11
C VAL A 245 17.71 4.44 -9.61
N LEU A 246 18.81 4.72 -8.91
CA LEU A 246 18.80 5.04 -7.48
C LEU A 246 18.00 6.30 -7.17
N SER A 247 18.11 7.33 -8.01
CA SER A 247 17.33 8.55 -7.88
C SER A 247 15.84 8.27 -8.05
N ALA A 248 15.46 7.47 -9.05
CA ALA A 248 14.08 7.06 -9.27
C ALA A 248 13.52 6.22 -8.11
N LEU A 249 14.32 5.30 -7.56
CA LEU A 249 13.96 4.50 -6.38
C LEU A 249 13.74 5.40 -5.16
N GLN A 250 14.62 6.38 -4.93
CA GLN A 250 14.57 7.30 -3.80
C GLN A 250 13.40 8.28 -3.89
N GLN A 251 13.14 8.82 -5.07
CA GLN A 251 12.16 9.89 -5.26
C GLN A 251 10.74 9.36 -5.44
N TYR A 252 10.58 8.15 -5.98
CA TYR A 252 9.27 7.59 -6.28
C TYR A 252 8.99 6.28 -5.51
N LEU A 253 9.82 5.25 -5.68
CA LEU A 253 9.46 3.93 -5.16
C LEU A 253 9.44 3.88 -3.63
N LEU A 254 10.47 4.40 -2.97
CA LEU A 254 10.59 4.36 -1.52
C LEU A 254 9.44 5.14 -0.85
N PRO A 255 9.16 6.42 -1.19
CA PRO A 255 8.05 7.14 -0.59
C PRO A 255 6.69 6.49 -0.81
N LEU A 256 6.45 5.92 -2.00
CA LEU A 256 5.23 5.15 -2.29
C LEU A 256 5.09 3.95 -1.35
N LEU A 257 6.16 3.16 -1.16
CA LEU A 257 6.15 1.99 -0.29
C LEU A 257 6.01 2.36 1.19
N TYR A 258 6.64 3.44 1.64
CA TYR A 258 6.50 3.96 3.00
C TYR A 258 5.08 4.46 3.27
N GLY A 259 4.47 5.18 2.32
CA GLY A 259 3.06 5.59 2.40
C GLY A 259 2.11 4.40 2.42
N LEU A 260 2.36 3.40 1.58
CA LEU A 260 1.60 2.15 1.60
C LEU A 260 1.72 1.43 2.95
N LEU A 261 2.93 1.36 3.53
CA LEU A 261 3.16 0.75 4.84
C LEU A 261 2.38 1.47 5.94
N GLY A 262 2.38 2.80 5.95
CA GLY A 262 1.58 3.59 6.90
C GLY A 262 0.10 3.26 6.81
N ALA A 263 -0.44 3.21 5.59
CA ALA A 263 -1.85 2.90 5.36
C ALA A 263 -2.21 1.46 5.79
N VAL A 264 -1.33 0.51 5.49
CA VAL A 264 -1.48 -0.89 5.91
C VAL A 264 -1.53 -1.02 7.44
N ILE A 265 -0.66 -0.31 8.17
CA ILE A 265 -0.65 -0.33 9.64
C ILE A 265 -1.96 0.23 10.20
N TYR A 266 -2.45 1.34 9.64
CA TYR A 266 -3.76 1.88 10.00
C TYR A 266 -4.85 0.81 9.79
N VAL A 267 -4.93 0.21 8.59
CA VAL A 267 -5.94 -0.79 8.26
C VAL A 267 -5.87 -2.00 9.18
N LEU A 268 -4.66 -2.49 9.51
CA LEU A 268 -4.48 -3.58 10.46
C LEU A 268 -5.00 -3.24 11.85
N ARG A 269 -4.72 -2.03 12.35
CA ARG A 269 -5.17 -1.56 13.66
C ARG A 269 -6.70 -1.43 13.70
N THR A 270 -7.28 -0.82 12.66
CA THR A 270 -8.74 -0.65 12.54
C THR A 270 -9.44 -2.00 12.45
N LEU A 271 -8.94 -2.90 11.61
CA LEU A 271 -9.51 -4.25 11.49
C LEU A 271 -9.39 -5.04 12.80
N ALA A 272 -8.28 -4.92 13.52
CA ALA A 272 -8.13 -5.56 14.83
C ALA A 272 -9.15 -5.03 15.85
N ALA A 273 -9.42 -3.72 15.83
CA ALA A 273 -10.46 -3.10 16.65
C ALA A 273 -11.87 -3.59 16.26
N ASP A 274 -12.18 -3.62 14.95
CA ASP A 274 -13.49 -4.05 14.44
C ASP A 274 -13.78 -5.54 14.70
N ILE A 275 -12.76 -6.39 14.62
CA ILE A 275 -12.86 -7.81 14.99
C ILE A 275 -13.10 -7.95 16.49
N LYS A 276 -12.38 -7.19 17.34
CA LYS A 276 -12.57 -7.21 18.79
C LYS A 276 -13.97 -6.73 19.18
N ALA A 277 -14.50 -5.74 18.47
CA ALA A 277 -15.83 -5.19 18.72
C ALA A 277 -16.98 -5.96 18.04
N ARG A 278 -16.69 -7.03 17.28
CA ARG A 278 -17.65 -7.75 16.43
C ARG A 278 -18.44 -6.85 15.46
N SER A 279 -17.87 -5.72 15.06
CA SER A 279 -18.50 -4.73 14.16
C SER A 279 -18.05 -4.87 12.69
N TYR A 280 -17.15 -5.81 12.39
CA TYR A 280 -16.65 -6.01 11.03
C TYR A 280 -17.77 -6.35 10.05
N THR A 281 -17.77 -5.67 8.90
CA THR A 281 -18.65 -5.96 7.77
C THR A 281 -17.81 -6.18 6.49
N PRO A 282 -18.27 -6.99 5.52
CA PRO A 282 -17.53 -7.26 4.29
C PRO A 282 -17.34 -6.00 3.44
N ASP A 283 -18.28 -5.06 3.50
CA ASP A 283 -18.25 -3.80 2.77
C ASP A 283 -17.06 -2.92 3.18
N ALA A 284 -16.61 -3.03 4.43
CA ALA A 284 -15.40 -2.37 4.91
C ALA A 284 -14.14 -2.77 4.13
N GLU A 285 -14.10 -3.96 3.49
CA GLU A 285 -12.96 -4.40 2.67
C GLU A 285 -12.70 -3.44 1.50
N VAL A 286 -13.75 -2.87 0.89
CA VAL A 286 -13.63 -1.91 -0.22
C VAL A 286 -12.96 -0.63 0.27
N GLY A 287 -13.42 -0.10 1.40
CA GLY A 287 -12.87 1.10 2.02
C GLY A 287 -11.39 0.94 2.40
N TYR A 288 -11.01 -0.21 2.99
CA TYR A 288 -9.62 -0.49 3.33
C TYR A 288 -8.71 -0.53 2.10
N ARG A 289 -9.16 -1.14 0.98
CA ARG A 289 -8.38 -1.19 -0.27
C ARG A 289 -8.18 0.20 -0.85
N LEU A 290 -9.23 1.01 -0.91
CA LEU A 290 -9.14 2.38 -1.39
C LEU A 290 -8.17 3.19 -0.52
N ARG A 291 -8.26 3.04 0.81
CA ARG A 291 -7.35 3.71 1.76
C ARG A 291 -5.89 3.33 1.55
N MET A 292 -5.58 2.06 1.28
CA MET A 292 -4.22 1.62 0.99
C MET A 292 -3.64 2.29 -0.26
N VAL A 293 -4.41 2.39 -1.34
CA VAL A 293 -3.99 3.08 -2.58
C VAL A 293 -3.79 4.57 -2.32
N MET A 294 -4.74 5.21 -1.63
CA MET A 294 -4.66 6.64 -1.30
C MET A 294 -3.45 6.96 -0.41
N GLY A 295 -3.12 6.11 0.56
CA GLY A 295 -1.94 6.33 1.41
C GLY A 295 -0.62 6.14 0.68
N ALA A 296 -0.55 5.20 -0.29
CA ALA A 296 0.60 5.07 -1.16
C ALA A 296 0.82 6.33 -2.01
N LEU A 297 -0.24 6.81 -2.66
CA LEU A 297 -0.21 8.04 -3.46
C LEU A 297 0.09 9.28 -2.61
N GLY A 298 -0.51 9.38 -1.42
CA GLY A 298 -0.24 10.46 -0.47
C GLY A 298 1.23 10.52 -0.06
N GLY A 299 1.87 9.36 0.13
CA GLY A 299 3.31 9.27 0.40
C GLY A 299 4.16 9.92 -0.70
N LEU A 300 3.86 9.65 -1.97
CA LEU A 300 4.52 10.27 -3.13
C LEU A 300 4.32 11.78 -3.19
N VAL A 301 3.08 12.23 -2.97
CA VAL A 301 2.74 13.66 -3.06
C VAL A 301 3.53 14.42 -1.99
N VAL A 302 3.42 14.02 -0.73
CA VAL A 302 4.07 14.74 0.38
C VAL A 302 5.59 14.68 0.29
N SER A 303 6.17 13.52 -0.06
CA SER A 303 7.62 13.43 -0.22
C SER A 303 8.14 14.35 -1.33
N SER A 304 7.39 14.51 -2.41
CA SER A 304 7.77 15.36 -3.54
C SER A 304 7.68 16.85 -3.20
N PHE A 305 6.62 17.28 -2.51
CA PHE A 305 6.47 18.67 -2.06
C PHE A 305 7.52 19.07 -1.03
N VAL A 306 7.84 18.18 -0.08
CA VAL A 306 8.86 18.45 0.95
C VAL A 306 10.28 18.45 0.35
N ALA A 307 10.55 17.60 -0.65
CA ALA A 307 11.82 17.62 -1.36
C ALA A 307 12.02 18.90 -2.19
N ALA A 308 10.94 19.53 -2.66
CA ALA A 308 10.99 20.78 -3.42
C ALA A 308 11.15 22.02 -2.54
N ASP A 309 10.67 21.99 -1.30
CA ASP A 309 10.66 23.16 -0.42
C ASP A 309 11.74 23.08 0.68
N THR A 310 12.97 23.42 0.30
CA THR A 310 14.14 23.50 1.21
C THR A 310 14.02 24.56 2.31
N SER A 311 12.88 25.25 2.43
CA SER A 311 12.68 26.43 3.29
C SER A 311 11.98 26.11 4.61
N ALA A 312 11.26 24.98 4.70
CA ALA A 312 10.51 24.59 5.89
C ALA A 312 11.41 23.98 6.98
N ALA A 313 12.01 24.84 7.81
CA ALA A 313 12.98 24.47 8.85
C ALA A 313 12.49 23.41 9.86
N THR A 314 11.18 23.35 10.14
CA THR A 314 10.56 22.39 11.07
C THR A 314 10.32 21.00 10.47
N LEU A 315 10.27 20.87 9.14
CA LEU A 315 10.10 19.57 8.46
C LEU A 315 11.44 18.94 8.07
N LYS A 316 12.55 19.69 8.12
CA LYS A 316 13.90 19.19 7.83
C LYS A 316 14.41 18.15 8.83
N THR A 317 13.90 18.14 10.06
CA THR A 317 14.31 17.18 11.09
C THR A 317 13.69 15.80 10.88
N LEU A 318 12.58 15.70 10.14
CA LEU A 318 11.97 14.43 9.77
C LEU A 318 12.53 13.96 8.43
N SER A 319 12.94 12.69 8.37
CA SER A 319 13.29 12.06 7.10
C SER A 319 12.09 12.12 6.14
N PRO A 320 12.30 12.41 4.84
CA PRO A 320 11.23 12.40 3.83
C PRO A 320 10.41 11.09 3.83
N PHE A 321 11.04 9.97 4.19
CA PHE A 321 10.37 8.67 4.29
C PHE A 321 9.48 8.56 5.53
N ALA A 322 9.88 9.16 6.65
CA ALA A 322 9.05 9.21 7.86
C ALA A 322 7.81 10.07 7.63
N LEU A 323 7.94 11.15 6.86
CA LEU A 323 6.80 11.96 6.42
C LEU A 323 5.88 11.16 5.50
N ALA A 324 6.42 10.49 4.47
CA ALA A 324 5.62 9.64 3.59
C ALA A 324 4.85 8.56 4.36
N PHE A 325 5.50 7.92 5.34
CA PHE A 325 4.87 6.97 6.24
C PHE A 325 3.75 7.60 7.08
N ALA A 326 4.00 8.74 7.71
CA ALA A 326 3.01 9.43 8.54
C ALA A 326 1.78 9.86 7.70
N THR A 327 2.03 10.35 6.48
CA THR A 327 0.98 10.68 5.51
C THR A 327 0.14 9.46 5.14
N GLY A 328 0.79 8.33 4.88
CA GLY A 328 0.10 7.07 4.60
C GLY A 328 -0.73 6.55 5.78
N TYR A 329 -0.27 6.74 7.01
CA TYR A 329 -1.02 6.38 8.22
C TYR A 329 -2.23 7.31 8.42
N SER A 330 -2.06 8.60 8.15
CA SER A 330 -3.05 9.66 8.37
C SER A 330 -3.59 10.26 7.05
N VAL A 331 -4.01 9.39 6.12
CA VAL A 331 -4.49 9.79 4.78
C VAL A 331 -5.61 10.83 4.84
N GLU A 332 -6.54 10.70 5.78
CA GLU A 332 -7.66 11.65 5.95
C GLU A 332 -7.19 13.06 6.32
N ILE A 333 -6.13 13.17 7.12
CA ILE A 333 -5.57 14.46 7.52
C ILE A 333 -4.94 15.14 6.29
N LEU A 334 -4.26 14.38 5.43
CA LEU A 334 -3.70 14.90 4.19
C LEU A 334 -4.80 15.50 3.30
N PHE A 335 -5.86 14.75 3.03
CA PHE A 335 -6.94 15.24 2.17
C PHE A 335 -7.71 16.40 2.82
N ALA A 336 -7.92 16.38 4.13
CA ALA A 336 -8.52 17.51 4.83
C ALA A 336 -7.68 18.79 4.69
N ILE A 337 -6.35 18.69 4.71
CA ILE A 337 -5.45 19.83 4.47
C ILE A 337 -5.56 20.29 3.00
N LEU A 338 -5.57 19.36 2.05
CA LEU A 338 -5.69 19.67 0.62
C LEU A 338 -7.02 20.36 0.30
N ASP A 339 -8.13 19.85 0.84
CA ASP A 339 -9.46 20.43 0.66
C ASP A 339 -9.57 21.83 1.27
N ARG A 340 -8.96 22.05 2.44
CA ARG A 340 -8.84 23.38 3.06
C ARG A 340 -8.02 24.35 2.20
N PHE A 341 -6.95 23.86 1.58
CA PHE A 341 -6.14 24.66 0.67
C PHE A 341 -6.97 25.05 -0.56
N ILE A 342 -7.61 24.08 -1.22
CA ILE A 342 -8.45 24.33 -2.41
C ILE A 342 -9.55 25.34 -2.09
N THR A 343 -10.29 25.15 -0.99
CA THR A 343 -11.38 26.06 -0.58
C THR A 343 -10.90 27.47 -0.25
N ALA A 344 -9.69 27.63 0.29
CA ALA A 344 -9.10 28.95 0.54
C ALA A 344 -8.82 29.71 -0.76
N PHE A 345 -8.30 29.04 -1.80
CA PHE A 345 -8.06 29.65 -3.11
C PHE A 345 -9.37 29.92 -3.87
N SER A 346 -10.33 29.00 -3.83
CA SER A 346 -11.64 29.21 -4.48
C SER A 346 -12.44 30.36 -3.88
N ARG A 347 -12.20 30.73 -2.62
CA ARG A 347 -12.87 31.88 -1.98
C ARG A 347 -12.37 33.24 -2.49
N GLN A 348 -11.15 33.29 -3.02
CA GLN A 348 -10.50 34.53 -3.46
C GLN A 348 -10.97 34.98 -4.86
N GLU A 349 -11.45 34.06 -5.70
CA GLU A 349 -11.97 34.37 -7.04
C GLU A 349 -13.40 34.94 -7.04
N GLY A 350 -14.14 34.79 -5.93
CA GLY A 350 -15.56 35.17 -5.82
C GLY A 350 -15.85 36.62 -5.39
N THR A 351 -14.84 37.45 -5.11
CA THR A 351 -15.01 38.85 -4.69
C THR A 351 -14.56 39.84 -5.77
N GLY A 352 -15.16 39.76 -6.96
CA GLY A 352 -15.13 40.87 -7.93
C GLY A 352 -16.13 41.96 -7.52
N PRO A 353 -15.79 43.25 -7.60
CA PRO A 353 -16.68 44.32 -7.14
C PRO A 353 -17.95 44.36 -7.99
N ALA A 354 -19.11 44.34 -7.33
CA ALA A 354 -20.40 44.47 -7.99
C ALA A 354 -20.45 45.76 -8.82
N PRO A 355 -20.90 45.73 -10.08
CA PRO A 355 -21.01 46.94 -10.88
C PRO A 355 -22.05 47.88 -10.28
N PRO A 356 -21.82 49.21 -10.32
CA PRO A 356 -22.75 50.18 -9.77
C PRO A 356 -24.07 50.11 -10.52
N ARG A 357 -25.17 49.92 -9.77
CA ARG A 357 -26.54 50.03 -10.29
C ARG A 357 -26.71 51.44 -10.87
N ARG A 358 -27.01 51.52 -12.16
CA ARG A 358 -27.60 52.70 -12.79
C ARG A 358 -29.08 52.45 -13.03
#